data_AF-A0A2K3JSD1-F1
#
_entry.id   AF-A0A2K3JSD1-F1
#
_cell.length_a   1.000
_cell.length_b   1.000
_cell.length_c   1.000
_cell.angle_alpha   90.00
_cell.angle_beta   90.00
_cell.angle_gamma   90.00
#
_symmetry.space_group_name_H-M   'P 1'
#
loop_
_entity.id
_entity.type
_entity.pdbx_description
1 polymer ?
#
loop_
_entity_poly.entity_id
_entity_poly.type
_entity_poly.pdbx_seq_one_letter_code
_entity_poly.pdbx_strand_id
1 'polypeptide(L)'
;MCSGDHDLVVPFMSTQAWIRALNYSIVDDWRPWWYGNGQVGGYTRTYSNRMTFATVKGSGHTGGQFTPEQCFAMFTKWISNLP
;
A
#
# COMPACT_ATOMS: atom_id res chain seq x y z
N MET A 1 4.24 -4.98 -1.84
CA MET A 1 2.87 -5.52 -1.92
C MET A 1 1.88 -4.38 -1.81
N CYS A 2 0.80 -4.38 -2.60
CA CYS A 2 -0.24 -3.35 -2.53
C CYS A 2 -1.65 -3.95 -2.48
N SER A 3 -2.61 -3.24 -1.89
CA SER A 3 -4.01 -3.65 -1.81
C SER A 3 -4.93 -2.43 -1.81
N GLY A 4 -6.05 -2.48 -2.51
CA GLY A 4 -7.08 -1.46 -2.43
C GLY A 4 -7.89 -1.57 -1.13
N ASP A 5 -8.13 -0.46 -0.44
CA ASP A 5 -8.84 -0.48 0.84
C ASP A 5 -10.37 -0.64 0.71
N HIS A 6 -10.92 -0.56 -0.50
CA HIS A 6 -12.32 -0.84 -0.83
C HIS A 6 -12.49 -2.17 -1.58
N ASP A 7 -11.44 -2.99 -1.67
CA ASP A 7 -11.57 -4.35 -2.19
C ASP A 7 -12.31 -5.25 -1.20
N LEU A 8 -13.49 -5.75 -1.60
CA LEU A 8 -14.29 -6.69 -0.82
C LEU A 8 -13.98 -8.16 -1.16
N VAL A 9 -13.33 -8.43 -2.29
CA VAL A 9 -12.97 -9.79 -2.74
C VAL A 9 -11.72 -10.26 -2.00
N VAL A 10 -10.70 -9.40 -1.92
CA VAL A 10 -9.48 -9.65 -1.15
C VAL A 10 -9.18 -8.45 -0.24
N PRO A 11 -9.87 -8.35 0.92
CA PRO A 11 -9.72 -7.20 1.80
C PRO A 11 -8.29 -7.01 2.28
N PHE A 12 -7.84 -5.76 2.33
CA PHE A 12 -6.48 -5.43 2.79
C PHE A 12 -6.17 -5.96 4.19
N MET A 13 -7.19 -6.07 5.05
CA MET A 13 -7.06 -6.64 6.40
C MET A 13 -6.61 -8.11 6.36
N SER A 14 -7.12 -8.90 5.41
CA SER A 14 -6.74 -10.31 5.23
C SER A 14 -5.29 -10.41 4.78
N THR A 15 -4.89 -9.58 3.81
CA THR A 15 -3.49 -9.48 3.37
C THR A 15 -2.56 -9.07 4.51
N GLN A 16 -2.99 -8.13 5.36
CA GLN A 16 -2.23 -7.69 6.53
C GLN A 16 -2.09 -8.82 7.57
N ALA A 17 -3.14 -9.60 7.81
CA ALA A 17 -3.06 -10.76 8.70
C ALA A 17 -2.09 -11.81 8.18
N TRP A 18 -2.12 -12.10 6.87
CA TRP A 18 -1.16 -12.99 6.22
C TRP A 18 0.28 -12.48 6.34
N ILE A 19 0.53 -11.20 6.10
CA ILE A 19 1.86 -10.59 6.27
C ILE A 19 2.35 -10.72 7.72
N ARG A 20 1.47 -10.48 8.71
CA ARG A 20 1.83 -10.64 10.14
C ARG A 20 2.23 -12.07 10.48
N ALA A 21 1.61 -13.06 9.85
CA ALA A 21 1.96 -14.47 10.05
C ALA A 21 3.38 -14.82 9.57
N LEU A 22 3.99 -14.01 8.68
CA LEU A 22 5.38 -14.17 8.27
C LEU A 22 6.39 -13.75 9.36
N ASN A 23 5.92 -13.07 10.41
CA ASN A 23 6.69 -12.70 11.61
C ASN A 23 7.99 -11.92 11.34
N TYR A 24 7.96 -10.99 10.37
CA TYR A 24 9.07 -10.05 10.15
C TYR A 24 8.97 -8.83 11.06
N SER A 25 10.11 -8.37 11.58
CA SER A 25 10.21 -7.14 12.36
C SER A 25 9.78 -5.93 11.52
N ILE A 26 9.05 -5.01 12.14
CA ILE A 26 8.64 -3.73 11.54
C ILE A 26 9.83 -2.78 11.56
N VAL A 27 10.16 -2.18 10.42
CA VAL A 27 11.24 -1.18 10.27
C VAL A 27 10.66 0.23 10.25
N ASP A 28 9.52 0.40 9.61
CA ASP A 28 8.79 1.68 9.53
C ASP A 28 7.32 1.38 9.73
N ASP A 29 6.74 1.93 10.81
CA ASP A 29 5.40 1.58 11.25
C ASP A 29 4.32 2.26 10.39
N TRP A 30 3.07 1.87 10.62
CA TRP A 30 1.90 2.27 9.85
C TRP A 30 1.75 3.78 9.78
N ARG A 31 1.99 4.35 8.60
CA ARG A 31 1.92 5.79 8.36
C ARG A 31 1.27 6.10 7.01
N PRO A 32 0.70 7.30 6.83
CA PRO A 32 0.21 7.72 5.53
C PRO A 32 1.37 7.85 4.52
N TRP A 33 1.07 7.56 3.26
CA TRP A 33 1.89 7.99 2.13
C TRP A 33 1.14 9.05 1.31
N TRP A 34 1.90 9.94 0.68
CA TRP A 34 1.39 11.15 0.07
C TRP A 34 1.60 11.13 -1.45
N TYR A 35 0.65 11.71 -2.19
CA TYR A 35 0.74 11.90 -3.64
C TYR A 35 0.14 13.24 -4.07
N GLY A 36 0.47 13.66 -5.29
CA GLY A 36 -0.03 14.92 -5.87
C GLY A 36 0.22 16.11 -4.95
N ASN A 37 -0.82 16.93 -4.75
CA ASN A 37 -0.78 18.14 -3.93
C ASN A 37 -0.96 17.85 -2.42
N GLY A 38 -0.20 16.89 -1.88
CA GLY A 38 -0.25 16.55 -0.45
C GLY A 38 -1.50 15.78 -0.03
N GLN A 39 -2.11 15.02 -0.93
CA GLN A 39 -3.23 14.14 -0.60
C GLN A 39 -2.73 12.80 -0.05
N VAL A 40 -3.50 12.22 0.88
CA VAL A 40 -3.23 10.87 1.40
C VAL A 40 -3.60 9.85 0.33
N GLY A 41 -2.60 9.15 -0.21
CA GLY A 41 -2.80 8.08 -1.19
C GLY A 41 -3.18 6.75 -0.55
N GLY A 42 -2.89 6.59 0.74
CA GLY A 42 -3.17 5.41 1.54
C GLY A 42 -2.19 5.31 2.69
N TYR A 43 -1.95 4.09 3.17
CA TYR A 43 -1.05 3.81 4.28
C TYR A 43 0.02 2.80 3.89
N THR A 44 1.19 2.89 4.53
CA THR A 44 2.32 2.01 4.25
C THR A 44 3.00 1.55 5.53
N ARG A 45 3.63 0.37 5.47
CA ARG A 45 4.48 -0.21 6.51
C ARG A 45 5.60 -1.01 5.86
N THR A 46 6.81 -0.89 6.40
CA THR A 46 8.00 -1.58 5.90
C THR A 46 8.50 -2.62 6.91
N TYR A 47 8.95 -3.76 6.39
CA TYR A 47 9.42 -4.90 7.17
C TYR A 47 10.92 -5.19 6.92
N SER A 48 11.55 -5.89 7.85
CA SER A 48 13.00 -6.18 7.84
C SER A 48 13.49 -7.01 6.65
N ASN A 49 12.60 -7.74 5.98
CA ASN A 49 12.90 -8.51 4.76
C ASN A 49 12.87 -7.66 3.46
N ARG A 50 12.93 -6.33 3.56
CA ARG A 50 12.79 -5.37 2.44
C ARG A 50 11.42 -5.38 1.76
N MET A 51 10.41 -5.94 2.40
CA MET A 51 9.03 -5.85 1.93
C MET A 51 8.38 -4.58 2.45
N THR A 52 7.74 -3.84 1.55
CA THR A 52 6.83 -2.74 1.88
C THR A 52 5.41 -3.16 1.53
N PHE A 53 4.48 -3.00 2.47
CA PHE A 53 3.05 -3.16 2.25
C PHE A 53 2.40 -1.78 2.20
N ALA A 54 1.61 -1.51 1.16
CA ALA A 54 0.89 -0.26 1.01
C ALA A 54 -0.59 -0.50 0.67
N THR A 55 -1.47 0.35 1.19
CA THR A 55 -2.86 0.45 0.71
C THR A 55 -3.01 1.59 -0.28
N VAL A 56 -3.98 1.49 -1.17
CA VAL A 56 -4.42 2.60 -2.03
C VAL A 56 -5.83 2.99 -1.62
N LYS A 57 -5.97 4.22 -1.13
CA LYS A 57 -7.21 4.77 -0.60
C LYS A 57 -8.25 4.95 -1.71
N GLY A 58 -9.46 4.46 -1.48
CA GLY A 58 -10.56 4.51 -2.45
C GLY A 58 -10.47 3.46 -3.56
N SER A 59 -9.49 2.57 -3.48
CA SER A 59 -9.19 1.61 -4.55
C SER A 59 -9.86 0.26 -4.27
N GLY A 60 -10.45 -0.36 -5.30
CA GLY A 60 -11.03 -1.70 -5.24
C GLY A 60 -10.01 -2.79 -5.60
N HIS A 61 -10.49 -3.96 -6.04
CA HIS A 61 -9.64 -5.07 -6.49
C HIS A 61 -8.74 -4.66 -7.67
N THR A 62 -9.32 -3.97 -8.65
CA THR A 62 -8.64 -3.43 -9.84
C THR A 62 -8.41 -1.94 -9.68
N GLY A 63 -7.36 -1.56 -8.96
CA GLY A 63 -7.12 -0.15 -8.61
C GLY A 63 -6.89 0.78 -9.79
N GLY A 64 -6.28 0.29 -10.88
CA GLY A 64 -5.99 1.10 -12.07
C GLY A 64 -7.22 1.66 -12.78
N GLN A 65 -8.42 1.12 -12.52
CA GLN A 65 -9.66 1.59 -13.13
C GLN A 65 -10.31 2.75 -12.37
N PHE A 66 -10.15 2.81 -11.03
CA PHE A 66 -10.86 3.75 -10.16
C PHE A 66 -9.94 4.79 -9.51
N THR A 67 -8.67 4.46 -9.32
CA THR A 67 -7.66 5.32 -8.68
C THR A 67 -6.36 5.37 -9.51
N PRO A 68 -6.42 5.76 -10.80
CA PRO A 68 -5.27 5.69 -11.69
C PRO A 68 -4.11 6.59 -11.25
N GLU A 69 -4.39 7.80 -10.76
CA GLU A 69 -3.36 8.74 -10.30
C GLU A 69 -2.61 8.21 -9.07
N GLN A 70 -3.34 7.67 -8.09
CA GLN A 70 -2.77 7.08 -6.90
C GLN A 70 -1.92 5.85 -7.25
N CYS A 71 -2.45 4.97 -8.11
CA CYS A 71 -1.75 3.78 -8.57
C CYS A 71 -0.47 4.13 -9.33
N PHE A 72 -0.51 5.13 -10.21
CA PHE A 72 0.67 5.60 -10.95
C PHE A 72 1.71 6.19 -10.00
N ALA A 73 1.32 7.07 -9.08
CA ALA A 73 2.23 7.66 -8.11
C ALA A 73 2.91 6.60 -7.22
N MET A 74 2.15 5.60 -6.76
CA MET A 74 2.69 4.48 -6.00
C MET A 74 3.69 3.66 -6.84
N PHE A 75 3.36 3.35 -8.11
CA PHE A 75 4.24 2.60 -8.99
C PHE A 75 5.55 3.36 -9.26
N THR A 76 5.48 4.65 -9.57
CA THR A 76 6.66 5.50 -9.77
C THR A 76 7.55 5.52 -8.52
N LYS A 77 6.96 5.69 -7.33
CA LYS A 77 7.71 5.63 -6.07
C LYS A 77 8.40 4.28 -5.88
N TRP A 78 7.69 3.19 -6.16
CA TRP A 78 8.22 1.83 -6.01
C TRP A 78 9.44 1.57 -6.91
N ILE A 79 9.36 1.90 -8.21
CA ILE A 79 10.49 1.67 -9.13
C ILE A 79 11.68 2.61 -8.88
N SER A 80 11.44 3.76 -8.24
CA SER A 80 12.49 4.71 -7.85
C SER A 80 13.07 4.46 -6.45
N ASN A 81 12.63 3.41 -5.74
CA ASN A 81 13.01 3.14 -4.35
C ASN A 81 12.71 4.32 -3.40
N LEU A 82 11.62 5.04 -3.65
CA LEU A 82 11.19 6.17 -2.83
C LEU A 82 10.08 5.73 -1.85
N PRO A 83 10.01 6.34 -0.65
CA PRO A 83 8.99 6.07 0.36
C PRO A 83 7.59 6.63 0.02
#